data_AF-A0A7V8WCV0-F1
#
_entry.id   AF-A0A7V8WCV0-F1
#
_cell.length_a   1.000
_cell.length_b   1.000
_cell.length_c   1.000
_cell.angle_alpha   90.00
_cell.angle_beta   90.00
_cell.angle_gamma   90.00
#
_symmetry.space_group_name_H-M   'P 1'
#
loop_
_entity.id
_entity.type
_entity.pdbx_description
1 polymer ?
#
loop_
_entity_poly.entity_id
_entity_poly.type
_entity_poly.pdbx_seq_one_letter_code
_entity_poly.pdbx_strand_id
1 'polypeptide(L)'
;MPFSTMAAGDQRIRGTGARVTPSILSMLGVQPTIGRAFQPEDEHDNVVILSAGTWRQLFGEDPHAIGRVVTVGGRSHTVVGVMPPSFGFPMSETAFWVQYRFQENPKERGSTSSAVLAQLADGLSTEAATTEANVIAQALRASGAATASGGRQTAESTFEVVRLKDQLVAPARRPLRVLMGAAVIVLLIVCANVANLLLG
;
A
#
# COMPACT_ATOMS: atom_id res chain seq x y z
N MET A 1 6.89 1.59 -4.90
CA MET A 1 7.72 1.04 -5.99
C MET A 1 7.20 1.59 -7.30
N PRO A 2 8.05 2.03 -8.24
CA PRO A 2 7.58 2.22 -9.61
C PRO A 2 7.12 0.88 -10.21
N PHE A 3 6.26 0.96 -11.22
CA PHE A 3 5.78 -0.19 -12.01
C PHE A 3 6.91 -1.17 -12.33
N SER A 4 6.66 -2.46 -12.12
CA SER A 4 7.61 -3.52 -12.46
C SER A 4 7.00 -4.45 -13.48
N THR A 5 7.81 -4.86 -14.44
CA THR A 5 7.43 -5.93 -15.36
C THR A 5 7.55 -7.26 -14.61
N MET A 6 6.51 -8.07 -14.68
CA MET A 6 6.48 -9.45 -14.20
C MET A 6 6.38 -10.39 -15.39
N ALA A 7 7.15 -11.48 -15.38
CA ALA A 7 7.14 -12.48 -16.44
C ALA A 7 7.07 -13.90 -15.88
N ALA A 8 6.30 -14.77 -16.55
CA ALA A 8 6.21 -16.20 -16.29
C ALA A 8 6.27 -16.93 -17.65
N GLY A 9 7.41 -17.53 -17.98
CA GLY A 9 7.65 -18.04 -19.34
C GLY A 9 7.53 -16.93 -20.39
N ASP A 10 6.68 -17.14 -21.40
CA ASP A 10 6.42 -16.18 -22.48
C ASP A 10 5.39 -15.09 -22.10
N GLN A 11 4.65 -15.28 -21.02
CA GLN A 11 3.67 -14.29 -20.57
C GLN A 11 4.35 -13.18 -19.77
N ARG A 12 4.00 -11.94 -20.10
CA ARG A 12 4.51 -10.74 -19.43
C ARG A 12 3.34 -9.84 -19.09
N ILE A 13 3.36 -9.33 -17.87
CA ILE A 13 2.43 -8.32 -17.40
C ILE A 13 3.20 -7.15 -16.81
N ARG A 14 2.61 -5.96 -16.86
CA ARG A 14 3.11 -4.79 -16.15
C ARG A 14 2.18 -4.53 -14.97
N GLY A 15 2.76 -4.46 -13.77
CA GLY A 15 1.98 -4.27 -12.55
C GLY A 15 2.73 -3.43 -11.53
N THR A 16 1.96 -2.81 -10.64
CA THR A 16 2.54 -2.13 -9.47
C THR A 16 2.73 -3.15 -8.36
N GLY A 17 3.98 -3.31 -7.91
CA GLY A 17 4.33 -4.16 -6.78
C GLY A 17 4.38 -3.40 -5.47
N ALA A 18 4.10 -4.09 -4.37
CA ALA A 18 4.30 -3.56 -3.02
C ALA A 18 5.34 -4.37 -2.26
N ARG A 19 6.21 -3.68 -1.51
CA ARG A 19 7.07 -4.31 -0.49
C ARG A 19 6.36 -4.22 0.85
N VAL A 20 6.19 -5.34 1.54
CA VAL A 20 5.45 -5.42 2.80
C VAL A 20 6.14 -6.30 3.82
N THR A 21 6.03 -5.97 5.10
CA THR A 21 6.46 -6.89 6.16
C THR A 21 5.50 -8.08 6.27
N PRO A 22 5.96 -9.25 6.75
CA PRO A 22 5.08 -10.41 6.95
C PRO A 22 3.89 -10.09 7.85
N SER A 23 4.11 -9.27 8.87
CA SER A 23 3.10 -8.86 9.84
C SER A 23 1.93 -8.06 9.25
N ILE A 24 2.10 -7.41 8.09
CA ILE A 24 1.05 -6.53 7.56
C ILE A 24 -0.22 -7.29 7.21
N LEU A 25 -0.07 -8.51 6.68
CA LEU A 25 -1.20 -9.29 6.18
C LEU A 25 -2.05 -9.77 7.35
N SER A 26 -1.38 -10.25 8.40
CA SER A 26 -2.02 -10.63 9.66
C SER A 26 -2.69 -9.44 10.35
N MET A 27 -2.03 -8.27 10.36
CA MET A 27 -2.61 -7.05 10.92
C MET A 27 -3.86 -6.58 10.16
N LEU A 28 -3.90 -6.79 8.83
CA LEU A 28 -5.07 -6.50 8.00
C LEU A 28 -6.12 -7.63 8.05
N GLY A 29 -5.87 -8.71 8.78
CA GLY A 29 -6.79 -9.84 8.91
C GLY A 29 -7.03 -10.60 7.61
N VAL A 30 -6.09 -10.56 6.66
CA VAL A 30 -6.23 -11.21 5.35
C VAL A 30 -5.30 -12.42 5.22
N GLN A 31 -5.77 -13.45 4.54
CA GLN A 31 -4.98 -14.63 4.20
C GLN A 31 -5.08 -14.92 2.70
N PRO A 32 -4.02 -15.45 2.06
CA PRO A 32 -4.10 -15.94 0.69
C PRO A 32 -5.18 -17.00 0.51
N THR A 33 -5.90 -16.95 -0.61
CA THR A 33 -6.89 -17.96 -0.99
C THR A 33 -6.23 -19.30 -1.33
N ILE A 34 -5.01 -19.26 -1.89
CA ILE A 34 -4.21 -20.43 -2.22
C ILE A 34 -2.78 -20.18 -1.74
N GLY A 35 -2.14 -21.21 -1.20
CA GLY A 35 -0.77 -21.13 -0.68
C GLY A 35 -0.73 -20.57 0.74
N ARG A 36 0.27 -19.74 1.03
CA ARG A 36 0.52 -19.18 2.36
C ARG A 36 0.92 -17.72 2.34
N ALA A 37 0.74 -17.05 3.48
CA ALA A 37 1.29 -15.72 3.71
C ALA A 37 2.83 -15.77 3.85
N PHE A 38 3.46 -14.60 3.83
CA PHE A 38 4.88 -14.47 4.14
C PHE A 38 5.15 -14.91 5.58
N GLN A 39 6.29 -15.57 5.76
CA GLN A 39 6.79 -16.00 7.05
C GLN A 39 8.10 -15.25 7.37
N PRO A 40 8.47 -15.08 8.66
CA PRO A 40 9.74 -14.45 9.02
C PRO A 40 10.95 -15.11 8.36
N GLU A 41 10.92 -16.43 8.20
CA GLU A 41 12.01 -17.23 7.64
C GLU A 41 12.26 -16.94 6.15
N ASP A 42 11.24 -16.44 5.44
CA ASP A 42 11.32 -16.07 4.02
C ASP A 42 12.19 -14.81 3.78
N GLU A 43 12.71 -14.15 4.81
CA GLU A 43 13.49 -12.91 4.68
C GLU A 43 14.67 -13.04 3.71
N HIS A 44 15.28 -14.23 3.65
CA HIS A 44 16.40 -14.53 2.76
C HIS A 44 15.94 -15.00 1.38
N ASP A 45 14.71 -15.50 1.26
CA ASP A 45 14.15 -16.09 0.06
C ASP A 45 13.44 -15.04 -0.82
N ASN A 46 13.63 -15.15 -2.14
CA ASN A 46 12.90 -14.30 -3.06
C ASN A 46 11.50 -14.91 -3.26
N VAL A 47 10.56 -14.56 -2.39
CA VAL A 47 9.17 -15.02 -2.46
C VAL A 47 8.23 -13.90 -2.91
N VAL A 48 7.14 -14.28 -3.56
CA VAL A 48 6.10 -13.36 -4.04
C VAL A 48 4.71 -13.91 -3.76
N ILE A 49 3.79 -13.01 -3.42
CA ILE A 49 2.35 -13.29 -3.37
C ILE A 49 1.70 -12.53 -4.52
N LEU A 50 0.83 -13.18 -5.29
CA LEU A 50 0.16 -12.58 -6.44
C LEU A 50 -1.24 -12.10 -6.09
N SER A 51 -1.72 -11.06 -6.77
CA SER A 51 -3.14 -10.73 -6.80
C SER A 51 -3.90 -11.79 -7.61
N ALA A 52 -5.20 -11.98 -7.35
CA ALA A 52 -6.03 -12.87 -8.16
C ALA A 52 -6.01 -12.49 -9.65
N GLY A 53 -6.01 -11.18 -9.96
CA GLY A 53 -5.94 -10.68 -11.34
C GLY A 53 -4.62 -11.06 -12.03
N THR A 54 -3.50 -10.94 -11.32
CA THR A 54 -2.18 -11.34 -11.83
C THR A 54 -2.06 -12.84 -12.00
N TRP A 55 -2.54 -13.62 -11.03
CA TRP A 55 -2.56 -15.08 -11.11
C TRP A 55 -3.39 -15.57 -12.30
N ARG A 56 -4.58 -15.00 -12.53
CA ARG A 56 -5.40 -15.27 -13.73
C ARG A 56 -4.66 -14.95 -15.02
N GLN A 57 -3.98 -13.81 -15.09
CA GLN A 57 -3.30 -13.39 -16.32
C GLN A 57 -2.05 -14.22 -16.65
N LEU A 58 -1.27 -14.62 -15.64
CA LEU A 58 0.00 -15.33 -15.83
C LEU A 58 -0.13 -16.86 -15.83
N PHE A 59 -1.14 -17.38 -15.16
CA PHE A 59 -1.30 -18.81 -14.91
C PHE A 59 -2.69 -19.33 -15.27
N GLY A 60 -3.60 -18.49 -15.77
CA GLY A 60 -4.94 -18.93 -16.16
C GLY A 60 -5.76 -19.48 -15.00
N GLU A 61 -5.52 -19.02 -13.77
CA GLU A 61 -6.12 -19.56 -12.54
C GLU A 61 -5.69 -21.01 -12.21
N ASP A 62 -4.51 -21.44 -12.68
CA ASP A 62 -3.94 -22.75 -12.32
C ASP A 62 -3.55 -22.81 -10.83
N PRO A 63 -4.17 -23.70 -10.01
CA PRO A 63 -3.83 -23.85 -8.60
C PRO A 63 -2.39 -24.36 -8.38
N HIS A 64 -1.75 -24.95 -9.40
CA HIS A 64 -0.34 -25.34 -9.38
C HIS A 64 0.62 -24.17 -9.63
N ALA A 65 0.15 -22.92 -9.59
CA ALA A 65 1.01 -21.74 -9.63
C ALA A 65 1.91 -21.63 -8.39
N ILE A 66 1.52 -22.20 -7.25
CA ILE A 66 2.34 -22.20 -6.03
C ILE A 66 3.62 -23.00 -6.26
N GLY A 67 4.76 -22.45 -5.87
CA GLY A 67 6.09 -23.02 -6.09
C GLY A 67 6.68 -22.70 -7.47
N ARG A 68 5.91 -22.13 -8.40
CA ARG A 68 6.45 -21.68 -9.69
C ARG A 68 7.24 -20.40 -9.55
N VAL A 69 8.19 -20.21 -10.46
CA VAL A 69 9.06 -19.04 -10.49
C VAL A 69 8.49 -17.99 -11.45
N VAL A 70 8.46 -16.74 -11.01
CA VAL A 70 8.20 -15.56 -11.83
C VAL A 70 9.36 -14.58 -11.72
N THR A 71 9.63 -13.86 -12.80
CA THR A 71 10.66 -12.82 -12.80
C THR A 71 10.00 -11.47 -12.53
N VAL A 72 10.43 -10.77 -11.49
CA VAL A 72 9.96 -9.43 -11.12
C VAL A 72 11.14 -8.48 -11.11
N GLY A 73 11.11 -7.46 -11.97
CA GLY A 73 12.19 -6.47 -12.02
C GLY A 73 13.58 -7.09 -12.27
N GLY A 74 13.63 -8.18 -13.05
CA GLY A 74 14.85 -8.91 -13.37
C GLY A 74 15.32 -9.93 -12.32
N ARG A 75 14.59 -10.10 -11.21
CA ARG A 75 14.92 -11.09 -10.16
C ARG A 75 13.87 -12.19 -10.11
N SER A 76 14.32 -13.44 -10.02
CA SER A 76 13.45 -14.61 -9.86
C SER A 76 12.82 -14.62 -8.46
N HIS A 77 11.50 -14.83 -8.41
CA HIS A 77 10.75 -15.00 -7.18
C HIS A 77 9.86 -16.24 -7.26
N THR A 78 9.77 -16.99 -6.17
CA THR A 78 8.88 -18.15 -6.05
C THR A 78 7.51 -17.70 -5.57
N VAL A 79 6.46 -18.11 -6.27
CA VAL A 79 5.07 -17.84 -5.88
C VAL A 79 4.73 -18.67 -4.65
N VAL A 80 4.46 -18.03 -3.52
CA VAL A 80 4.08 -18.72 -2.26
C VAL A 80 2.61 -18.59 -1.92
N GLY A 81 1.90 -17.65 -2.55
CA GLY A 81 0.47 -17.47 -2.33
C GLY A 81 -0.23 -16.61 -3.38
N VAL A 82 -1.55 -16.69 -3.38
CA VAL A 82 -2.45 -15.86 -4.19
C VAL A 82 -3.49 -15.22 -3.28
N MET A 83 -3.61 -13.89 -3.34
CA MET A 83 -4.56 -13.13 -2.53
C MET A 83 -6.01 -13.24 -3.04
N PRO A 84 -7.01 -13.08 -2.14
CA PRO A 84 -8.40 -13.00 -2.54
C PRO A 84 -8.66 -11.89 -3.58
N PRO A 85 -9.62 -12.05 -4.49
CA PRO A 85 -9.92 -11.04 -5.52
C PRO A 85 -10.30 -9.66 -4.97
N SER A 86 -10.83 -9.59 -3.74
CA SER A 86 -11.20 -8.35 -3.06
C SER A 86 -10.02 -7.63 -2.41
N PHE A 87 -8.86 -8.27 -2.29
CA PHE A 87 -7.72 -7.71 -1.60
C PHE A 87 -6.82 -6.90 -2.54
N GLY A 88 -6.73 -5.60 -2.27
CA GLY A 88 -5.82 -4.69 -2.94
C GLY A 88 -5.24 -3.71 -1.92
N PHE A 89 -3.97 -3.89 -1.59
CA PHE A 89 -3.24 -3.06 -0.63
C PHE A 89 -1.81 -2.84 -1.13
N PRO A 90 -1.22 -1.64 -1.02
CA PRO A 90 -1.81 -0.41 -0.51
C PRO A 90 -2.80 0.23 -1.48
N MET A 91 -2.80 -0.19 -2.75
CA MET A 91 -3.71 0.29 -3.79
C MET A 91 -4.48 -0.89 -4.39
N SER A 92 -5.68 -0.62 -4.91
CA SER A 92 -6.55 -1.62 -5.56
C SER A 92 -5.86 -2.38 -6.70
N GLU A 93 -4.99 -1.68 -7.44
CA GLU A 93 -4.25 -2.19 -8.59
C GLU A 93 -2.91 -2.85 -8.23
N THR A 94 -2.66 -3.13 -6.94
CA THR A 94 -1.46 -3.84 -6.51
C THR A 94 -1.46 -5.24 -7.12
N ALA A 95 -0.54 -5.48 -8.05
CA ALA A 95 -0.47 -6.71 -8.82
C ALA A 95 0.17 -7.86 -8.01
N PHE A 96 1.12 -7.52 -7.14
CA PHE A 96 1.86 -8.48 -6.35
C PHE A 96 2.50 -7.84 -5.12
N TRP A 97 2.81 -8.69 -4.16
CA TRP A 97 3.54 -8.35 -2.94
C TRP A 97 4.84 -9.12 -2.88
N VAL A 98 5.89 -8.46 -2.43
CA VAL A 98 7.17 -9.07 -2.07
C VAL A 98 7.51 -8.68 -0.65
N GLN A 99 8.28 -9.51 0.05
CA GLN A 99 8.66 -9.22 1.43
C GLN A 99 9.59 -8.01 1.50
N TYR A 100 9.31 -7.13 2.45
CA TYR A 100 10.20 -6.05 2.83
C TYR A 100 11.37 -6.65 3.61
N ARG A 101 12.59 -6.42 3.12
CA ARG A 101 13.83 -6.83 3.79
C ARG A 101 14.41 -5.60 4.47
N PHE A 102 14.67 -5.71 5.78
CA PHE A 102 15.38 -4.66 6.50
C PHE A 102 16.83 -4.68 6.06
N GLN A 103 17.16 -3.89 5.04
CA GLN A 103 18.52 -3.85 4.54
C GLN A 103 19.44 -3.17 5.55
N GLU A 104 20.55 -3.83 5.88
CA GLU A 104 21.58 -3.27 6.75
C GLU A 104 22.33 -2.11 6.10
N ASN A 105 22.34 -2.03 4.75
CA ASN A 105 23.15 -1.07 4.00
C ASN A 105 22.74 0.40 4.27
N PRO A 106 23.61 1.20 4.92
CA PRO A 106 23.31 2.59 5.29
C PRO A 106 22.99 3.50 4.10
N LYS A 107 23.49 3.17 2.90
CA LYS A 107 23.27 3.99 1.69
C LYS A 107 21.83 3.91 1.16
N GLU A 108 21.10 2.82 1.46
CA GLU A 108 19.69 2.65 1.05
C GLU A 108 18.70 3.14 2.12
N ARG A 109 19.17 3.36 3.36
CA ARG A 109 18.38 3.97 4.46
C ARG A 109 17.89 5.38 4.14
N GLY A 110 18.47 6.04 3.14
CA GLY A 110 18.02 7.34 2.63
C GLY A 110 16.71 7.29 1.84
N SER A 111 16.20 6.10 1.44
CA SER A 111 14.91 5.96 0.75
C SER A 111 13.76 6.11 1.74
N THR A 112 13.45 7.37 2.07
CA THR A 112 12.55 7.79 3.15
C THR A 112 11.06 7.64 2.82
N SER A 113 10.68 6.69 1.95
CA SER A 113 9.30 6.48 1.51
C SER A 113 8.80 5.07 1.87
N SER A 114 9.03 4.65 3.11
CA SER A 114 8.36 3.49 3.67
C SER A 114 7.14 3.98 4.46
N ALA A 115 5.95 3.71 3.96
CA ALA A 115 4.72 3.95 4.72
C ALA A 115 4.67 2.96 5.88
N VAL A 116 4.56 3.48 7.11
CA VAL A 116 4.43 2.67 8.31
C VAL A 116 2.96 2.57 8.67
N LEU A 117 2.46 1.34 8.86
CA LEU A 117 1.14 1.09 9.42
C LEU A 117 1.31 0.60 10.86
N ALA A 118 0.47 1.10 11.74
CA ALA A 118 0.42 0.69 13.14
C ALA A 118 -1.03 0.44 13.55
N GLN A 119 -1.24 -0.53 14.44
CA GLN A 119 -2.52 -0.78 15.08
C GLN A 119 -2.54 -0.02 16.40
N LEU A 120 -3.52 0.86 16.61
CA LEU A 120 -3.72 1.50 17.90
C LEU A 120 -4.46 0.54 18.83
N ALA A 121 -4.10 0.54 20.11
CA ALA A 121 -4.87 -0.16 21.14
C ALA A 121 -6.26 0.47 21.29
N ASP A 122 -7.20 -0.32 21.79
CA ASP A 122 -8.59 0.09 21.97
C ASP A 122 -8.68 1.34 22.87
N GLY A 123 -9.43 2.34 22.41
CA GLY A 123 -9.64 3.59 23.15
C GLY A 123 -8.55 4.65 22.99
N LEU A 124 -7.44 4.39 22.29
CA LEU A 124 -6.41 5.41 22.06
C LEU A 124 -6.78 6.37 20.93
N SER A 125 -6.49 7.66 21.15
CA SER A 125 -6.61 8.69 20.12
C SER A 125 -5.37 8.72 19.22
N THR A 126 -5.54 9.22 18.00
CA THR A 126 -4.41 9.48 17.08
C THR A 126 -3.46 10.55 17.61
N GLU A 127 -3.95 11.47 18.44
CA GLU A 127 -3.11 12.48 19.12
C GLU A 127 -2.17 11.82 20.13
N ALA A 128 -2.69 10.94 20.98
CA ALA A 128 -1.87 10.19 21.94
C ALA A 128 -0.80 9.35 21.22
N ALA A 129 -1.19 8.64 20.15
CA ALA A 129 -0.26 7.88 19.32
C ALA A 129 0.79 8.77 18.63
N THR A 130 0.39 9.98 18.20
CA THR A 130 1.31 10.96 17.61
C THR A 130 2.33 11.45 18.63
N THR A 131 1.90 11.75 19.86
CA THR A 131 2.81 12.14 20.94
C THR A 131 3.84 11.05 21.22
N GLU A 132 3.39 9.80 21.39
CA GLU A 132 4.28 8.66 21.67
C GLU A 132 5.27 8.39 20.53
N ALA A 133 4.80 8.39 19.27
CA ALA A 133 5.66 8.22 18.10
C ALA A 133 6.77 9.28 18.04
N ASN A 134 6.48 10.53 18.41
CA ASN A 134 7.46 11.61 18.44
C ASN A 134 8.47 11.46 19.59
N VAL A 135 8.07 10.90 20.74
CA VAL A 135 8.99 10.58 21.84
C VAL A 135 9.99 9.49 21.41
N ILE A 136 9.49 8.42 20.78
CA ILE A 136 10.35 7.34 20.26
C ILE A 136 11.31 7.88 19.20
N ALA A 137 10.81 8.69 18.27
CA ALA A 137 11.63 9.34 17.25
C ALA A 137 12.75 10.19 17.86
N GLN A 138 12.44 10.94 18.93
CA GLN A 138 13.44 11.76 19.62
C GLN A 138 14.50 10.91 20.30
N ALA A 139 14.11 9.80 20.95
CA ALA A 139 15.06 8.86 21.55
C ALA A 139 15.98 8.22 20.49
N LEU A 140 15.42 7.79 19.35
CA LEU A 140 16.19 7.25 18.23
C LEU A 140 17.17 8.28 17.64
N ARG A 141 16.78 9.55 17.55
CA ARG A 141 17.68 10.64 17.15
C ARG A 141 18.82 10.85 18.15
N ALA A 142 18.51 10.87 19.44
CA ALA A 142 19.50 11.03 20.51
C ALA A 142 20.51 9.87 20.55
N SER A 143 20.09 8.65 20.20
CA SER A 143 20.97 7.48 20.12
C SER A 143 21.95 7.48 18.94
N GLY A 144 21.86 8.45 18.01
CA GLY A 144 22.68 8.49 16.80
C GLY A 144 22.22 7.53 15.68
N ALA A 145 21.18 6.71 15.92
CA ALA A 145 20.62 5.82 14.91
C ALA A 145 19.96 6.57 13.73
N ALA A 146 19.44 7.77 13.97
CA ALA A 146 18.78 8.59 12.94
C ALA A 146 19.76 9.18 11.91
N THR A 147 20.99 9.54 12.33
CA THR A 147 22.01 10.21 11.52
C THR A 147 22.65 9.29 10.46
N ALA A 148 22.46 7.98 10.57
CA ALA A 148 22.93 6.99 9.60
C ALA A 148 22.03 6.89 8.35
N SER A 149 20.90 7.59 8.34
CA SER A 149 19.95 7.61 7.22
C SER A 149 20.21 8.88 6.43
N GLY A 150 20.86 8.80 5.27
CA GLY A 150 21.11 9.94 4.36
C GLY A 150 19.85 10.60 3.77
N GLY A 151 18.70 10.43 4.42
CA GLY A 151 17.44 11.07 4.10
C GLY A 151 17.33 12.43 4.78
N ARG A 152 16.59 13.32 4.14
CA ARG A 152 16.29 14.69 4.53
C ARG A 152 15.33 14.77 5.74
N GLN A 153 15.53 13.92 6.75
CA GLN A 153 14.94 14.14 8.07
C GLN A 153 15.76 15.24 8.73
N THR A 154 15.33 16.48 8.54
CA THR A 154 15.86 17.60 9.31
C THR A 154 15.57 17.36 10.80
N ALA A 155 16.33 18.01 11.69
CA ALA A 155 16.13 17.95 13.14
C ALA A 155 14.69 18.27 13.61
N GLU A 156 13.83 18.77 12.71
CA GLU A 156 12.45 19.19 12.94
C GLU A 156 11.38 18.23 12.38
N SER A 157 11.77 17.07 11.82
CA SER A 157 10.78 16.14 11.25
C SER A 157 9.94 15.47 12.34
N THR A 158 8.67 15.83 12.42
CA THR A 158 7.67 15.21 13.30
C THR A 158 6.91 14.10 12.59
N PHE A 159 6.51 13.08 13.36
CA PHE A 159 5.57 12.08 12.91
C PHE A 159 4.15 12.59 13.17
N GLU A 160 3.25 12.34 12.22
CA GLU A 160 1.82 12.54 12.39
C GLU A 160 1.11 11.20 12.16
N VAL A 161 0.37 10.72 13.16
CA VAL A 161 -0.40 9.48 13.04
C VAL A 161 -1.76 9.81 12.48
N VAL A 162 -2.02 9.36 11.25
CA VAL A 162 -3.31 9.55 10.57
C VAL A 162 -4.00 8.20 10.44
N ARG A 163 -5.33 8.18 10.59
CA ARG A 163 -6.10 6.95 10.37
C ARG A 163 -5.96 6.49 8.92
N LEU A 164 -5.71 5.19 8.72
CA LEU A 164 -5.54 4.61 7.38
C LEU A 164 -6.70 4.94 6.44
N LYS A 165 -7.94 4.87 6.94
CA LYS A 165 -9.14 5.23 6.16
C LYS A 165 -9.07 6.65 5.62
N ASP A 166 -8.62 7.61 6.41
CA ASP A 166 -8.60 9.02 6.07
C ASP A 166 -7.51 9.30 5.03
N GLN A 167 -6.36 8.61 5.12
CA GLN A 167 -5.33 8.65 4.07
C GLN A 167 -5.82 8.05 2.75
N LEU A 168 -6.49 6.90 2.77
CA LEU A 168 -6.98 6.25 1.55
C LEU A 168 -8.03 7.10 0.81
N VAL A 169 -8.90 7.80 1.52
CA VAL A 169 -9.94 8.64 0.90
C VAL A 169 -9.49 10.07 0.61
N ALA A 170 -8.39 10.55 1.21
CA ALA A 170 -7.94 11.94 1.08
C ALA A 170 -7.80 12.42 -0.38
N PRO A 171 -7.23 11.64 -1.33
CA PRO A 171 -7.12 12.05 -2.73
C PRO A 171 -8.48 12.27 -3.40
N ALA A 172 -9.50 11.50 -3.03
CA ALA A 172 -10.84 11.57 -3.62
C ALA A 172 -11.72 12.69 -3.03
N ARG A 173 -11.43 13.15 -1.80
CA ARG A 173 -12.27 14.15 -1.09
C ARG A 173 -12.40 15.49 -1.81
N ARG A 174 -11.36 15.97 -2.48
CA ARG A 174 -11.39 17.26 -3.20
C ARG A 174 -12.20 17.17 -4.51
N PRO A 175 -11.91 16.24 -5.43
CA PRO A 175 -12.71 16.06 -6.64
C PRO A 175 -14.20 15.85 -6.35
N LEU A 176 -14.52 15.03 -5.34
CA LEU A 176 -15.91 14.74 -4.99
C LEU A 176 -16.67 15.97 -4.51
N ARG A 177 -16.03 16.86 -3.75
CA ARG A 177 -16.61 18.15 -3.33
C ARG A 177 -16.86 19.09 -4.51
N VAL A 178 -15.93 19.15 -5.46
CA VAL A 178 -16.10 19.92 -6.69
C VAL A 178 -17.27 19.37 -7.52
N LEU A 179 -17.36 18.05 -7.65
CA LEU A 179 -18.45 17.38 -8.37
C LEU A 179 -19.82 17.65 -7.73
N MET A 180 -19.92 17.57 -6.39
CA MET A 180 -21.14 17.95 -5.66
C MET A 180 -21.51 19.42 -5.91
N GLY A 181 -20.55 20.34 -5.85
CA GLY A 181 -20.80 21.75 -6.13
C GLY A 181 -21.33 21.98 -7.54
N ALA A 182 -20.74 21.32 -8.54
CA ALA A 182 -21.20 21.38 -9.92
C ALA A 182 -22.62 20.81 -10.07
N ALA A 183 -22.92 19.67 -9.43
CA ALA A 183 -24.26 19.06 -9.46
C ALA A 183 -25.33 19.98 -8.87
N VAL A 184 -25.04 20.68 -7.77
CA VAL A 184 -25.97 21.65 -7.16
C VAL A 184 -26.22 22.85 -8.10
N ILE A 185 -25.18 23.37 -8.76
CA ILE A 185 -25.32 24.46 -9.73
C ILE A 185 -26.19 24.03 -10.91
N VAL A 186 -25.95 22.84 -11.47
CA VAL A 186 -26.76 22.30 -12.56
C VAL A 186 -28.22 22.12 -12.12
N LEU A 187 -28.46 21.59 -10.92
CA LEU A 187 -29.81 21.44 -10.38
C LEU A 187 -30.51 22.79 -10.22
N LEU A 188 -29.82 23.82 -9.72
CA LEU A 188 -30.35 25.18 -9.60
C LEU A 188 -30.72 25.78 -10.97
N ILE A 189 -29.88 25.58 -12.00
CA ILE A 189 -30.16 26.03 -13.36
C ILE A 189 -31.43 25.35 -13.91
N VAL A 190 -31.55 24.04 -13.71
CA VAL A 190 -32.74 23.28 -14.14
C VAL A 190 -33.99 23.76 -13.40
N CYS A 191 -33.93 23.93 -12.08
CA CYS A 191 -35.05 24.45 -11.29
C CYS A 191 -35.46 25.86 -11.73
N ALA A 192 -34.50 26.75 -11.99
CA ALA A 192 -34.77 28.11 -12.47
C ALA A 192 -35.47 28.08 -13.85
N ASN A 193 -35.00 27.22 -14.76
CA ASN A 193 -35.61 27.08 -16.08
C ASN A 193 -37.04 26.53 -15.99
N VAL A 194 -37.29 25.53 -15.14
CA VAL A 194 -38.63 24.97 -14.92
C VAL A 194 -39.57 26.01 -14.29
N ALA A 195 -39.09 26.77 -13.30
CA ALA A 195 -39.88 27.85 -12.69
C ALA A 195 -40.25 28.92 -13.72
N ASN A 196 -39.32 29.29 -14.60
CA ASN A 196 -39.57 30.27 -15.66
C ASN A 196 -40.57 29.77 -16.72
N LEU A 197 -40.63 28.45 -16.94
CA LEU A 197 -41.63 27.80 -17.79
C LEU A 197 -43.03 27.74 -17.17
N LEU A 198 -43.14 27.68 -15.84
CA LEU A 198 -44.43 27.63 -15.12
C LEU A 198 -45.02 29.01 -14.83
N LEU A 199 -44.19 30.05 -14.79
CA LEU A 199 -44.59 31.44 -14.55
C LEU A 199 -44.80 32.25 -15.84
N GLY A 200 -44.50 31.66 -17.00
CA GLY A 200 -44.70 32.24 -18.33
C GLY A 200 -46.02 31.86 -18.97
#